data_AF-A0A3B3RJI9-F1
#
_entry.id   AF-A0A3B3RJI9-F1
#
_cell.length_a   1.000
_cell.length_b   1.000
_cell.length_c   1.000
_cell.angle_alpha   90.00
_cell.angle_beta   90.00
_cell.angle_gamma   90.00
#
_symmetry.space_group_name_H-M   'P 1'
#
loop_
_entity.id
_entity.type
_entity.pdbx_description
1 polymer ?
#
loop_
_entity_poly.entity_id
_entity_poly.type
_entity_poly.pdbx_seq_one_letter_code
_entity_poly.pdbx_strand_id
1 'polypeptide(L)'
;MDKDMQGGVPEAAAGGTTVGSTTAQSRSEDEESAGGKDIKRTATQAFSGGVPKRRSSSRSIKRKKFDDELVESSLAKSSSRVKGPPLIEPTRCSGSEPSSGEKKKVSKSSSTLAAPLTMVVTPPPMTKRVKKSKQPLQITKDLGRWKPADDLLLINAVLQTTDLTSVHLGVKFSCRFTLREIQERWYALLYDPVISKLAWQAMRQLHPEAIASIQSKALFSQAEEALLAKISSNSQPKQEVFQELLNKHPGVFYPSRTPKSLMLHWQLLKQYYLLEDQSVQPLPKGDQVLNFSDAEQLVDEAKLKDSRDEVLEHELMISDRHQKREIRQLEQELPRWQVLVDSITGMNSPDFDNQTLAALRGRMVRYLMRSREITLGRATKDKQIDVDLSLEGPAWKISRKQGIIKLKNNGDFFIANEGRRPFYIDGRPVLSGNKWKLNNNSVVEIAGLRFVFLINQELISLIKAEAAKMSQQ
;
A
#
# COMPACT_ATOMS: atom_id res chain seq x y z
N MET A 1 -56.60 13.20 4.26
CA MET A 1 -57.68 12.22 4.15
C MET A 1 -57.53 11.12 5.21
N ASP A 2 -57.75 11.31 6.52
CA ASP A 2 -57.82 12.48 7.44
C ASP A 2 -57.56 11.91 8.87
N LYS A 3 -56.93 12.60 9.84
CA LYS A 3 -57.43 13.69 10.70
C LYS A 3 -58.79 13.36 11.38
N ASP A 4 -59.00 13.53 12.69
CA ASP A 4 -58.15 14.16 13.74
C ASP A 4 -58.59 13.80 15.20
N MET A 5 -57.80 14.27 16.19
CA MET A 5 -58.16 14.62 17.60
C MET A 5 -58.42 13.57 18.74
N GLN A 6 -57.74 13.84 19.87
CA GLN A 6 -58.11 13.68 21.32
C GLN A 6 -58.32 12.27 21.93
N GLY A 7 -58.05 12.01 23.23
CA GLY A 7 -57.34 12.82 24.26
C GLY A 7 -57.85 12.60 25.71
N GLY A 8 -57.01 12.18 26.66
CA GLY A 8 -57.36 12.07 28.09
C GLY A 8 -56.30 11.35 28.96
N VAL A 9 -56.21 11.69 30.26
CA VAL A 9 -55.26 11.14 31.26
C VAL A 9 -56.02 10.60 32.48
N PRO A 10 -55.44 9.71 33.31
CA PRO A 10 -54.79 10.13 34.58
C PRO A 10 -53.49 9.34 34.91
N GLU A 11 -52.74 9.50 36.02
CA GLU A 11 -52.38 10.60 36.98
C GLU A 11 -51.75 9.90 38.21
N ALA A 12 -50.65 10.28 38.88
CA ALA A 12 -49.55 11.25 38.70
C ALA A 12 -48.34 10.82 39.60
N ALA A 13 -47.50 11.78 40.04
CA ALA A 13 -46.52 11.72 41.15
C ALA A 13 -45.21 10.92 40.90
N ALA A 14 -44.08 11.20 41.55
CA ALA A 14 -43.56 12.43 42.21
C ALA A 14 -42.04 12.25 42.48
N GLY A 15 -41.22 13.26 42.77
CA GLY A 15 -41.43 14.71 42.85
C GLY A 15 -40.08 15.45 43.03
N GLY A 16 -40.06 16.78 42.94
CA GLY A 16 -38.86 17.65 43.05
C GLY A 16 -39.09 18.83 44.01
N THR A 17 -38.29 19.91 44.11
CA THR A 17 -36.92 20.29 43.63
C THR A 17 -36.54 21.65 44.28
N THR A 18 -35.24 21.91 44.57
CA THR A 18 -34.56 23.23 44.83
C THR A 18 -34.85 24.09 46.10
N VAL A 19 -33.88 25.03 46.35
CA VAL A 19 -33.87 26.21 47.25
C VAL A 19 -33.68 25.92 48.76
N GLY A 20 -32.86 26.65 49.55
CA GLY A 20 -31.84 27.67 49.26
C GLY A 20 -31.60 28.67 50.41
N SER A 21 -30.48 29.43 50.36
CA SER A 21 -30.18 30.68 51.12
C SER A 21 -29.55 30.66 52.54
N THR A 22 -28.77 31.73 52.80
CA THR A 22 -28.48 32.46 54.08
C THR A 22 -27.62 31.86 55.22
N THR A 23 -26.34 32.27 55.23
CA THR A 23 -25.60 33.00 56.31
C THR A 23 -25.70 32.58 57.80
N ALA A 24 -24.54 32.37 58.45
CA ALA A 24 -23.89 33.32 59.41
C ALA A 24 -23.07 32.62 60.54
N GLN A 25 -21.85 33.15 60.83
CA GLN A 25 -21.17 33.19 62.16
C GLN A 25 -20.84 31.83 62.86
N SER A 26 -19.86 31.69 63.77
CA SER A 26 -18.69 32.50 64.22
C SER A 26 -17.76 31.62 65.09
N ARG A 27 -16.56 32.12 65.43
CA ARG A 27 -15.68 31.69 66.58
C ARG A 27 -15.02 30.29 66.51
N SER A 28 -13.90 30.00 67.21
CA SER A 28 -12.75 30.81 67.71
C SER A 28 -11.64 29.89 68.29
N GLU A 29 -10.44 30.43 68.57
CA GLU A 29 -9.43 29.97 69.57
C GLU A 29 -8.73 28.57 69.38
N ASP A 30 -7.50 28.30 69.86
CA ASP A 30 -6.26 29.14 69.96
C ASP A 30 -4.99 28.27 70.28
N GLU A 31 -3.78 28.83 70.08
CA GLU A 31 -2.40 28.41 70.51
C GLU A 31 -1.94 26.92 70.32
N GLU A 32 -0.67 26.46 70.41
CA GLU A 32 0.71 27.03 70.56
C GLU A 32 1.62 26.23 69.55
N SER A 33 2.95 25.94 69.57
CA SER A 33 4.18 26.21 70.36
C SER A 33 5.38 26.03 69.39
N ALA A 34 6.22 27.03 69.08
CA ALA A 34 7.45 27.52 69.76
C ALA A 34 8.76 26.72 69.54
N GLY A 35 9.84 27.43 69.17
CA GLY A 35 11.24 26.95 69.14
C GLY A 35 11.79 26.46 67.77
N GLY A 36 12.81 27.05 67.14
CA GLY A 36 13.46 28.36 67.35
C GLY A 36 14.99 28.36 67.32
N LYS A 37 15.60 28.89 66.24
CA LYS A 37 16.85 29.69 66.27
C LYS A 37 17.19 30.35 64.92
N ASP A 38 17.76 31.55 65.02
CA ASP A 38 17.94 32.51 63.93
C ASP A 38 19.25 32.36 63.14
N ILE A 39 19.35 33.05 61.99
CA ILE A 39 20.22 34.26 61.86
C ILE A 39 19.97 35.00 60.52
N LYS A 40 19.45 36.25 60.64
CA LYS A 40 19.75 37.50 59.86
C LYS A 40 19.91 37.43 58.31
N ARG A 41 19.32 38.34 57.51
CA ARG A 41 18.58 39.60 57.79
C ARG A 41 17.81 40.09 56.53
N THR A 42 16.62 40.70 56.72
CA THR A 42 16.00 41.85 55.98
C THR A 42 16.31 42.08 54.48
N ALA A 43 15.38 42.17 53.50
CA ALA A 43 14.04 42.83 53.42
C ALA A 43 14.12 44.38 53.57
N THR A 44 13.30 45.27 52.97
CA THR A 44 11.99 45.26 52.26
C THR A 44 12.05 46.26 51.06
N GLN A 45 11.14 46.42 50.08
CA GLN A 45 9.67 46.60 50.02
C GLN A 45 9.17 46.38 48.55
N ALA A 46 7.89 46.27 48.17
CA ALA A 46 6.64 45.83 48.83
C ALA A 46 5.49 45.70 47.80
N PHE A 47 4.35 45.15 48.24
CA PHE A 47 2.97 45.27 47.73
C PHE A 47 2.43 44.50 46.49
N SER A 48 1.19 44.02 46.71
CA SER A 48 0.12 43.63 45.77
C SER A 48 0.27 42.33 44.97
N GLY A 49 -0.80 41.53 44.98
CA GLY A 49 -0.92 40.27 44.23
C GLY A 49 -1.98 40.35 43.12
N GLY A 50 -1.93 39.42 42.18
CA GLY A 50 -2.90 39.33 41.08
C GLY A 50 -2.74 38.05 40.27
N VAL A 51 -3.86 37.48 39.82
CA VAL A 51 -3.95 36.21 39.08
C VAL A 51 -3.08 36.25 37.80
N PRO A 52 -2.28 35.20 37.48
CA PRO A 52 -1.40 35.18 36.31
C PRO A 52 -2.21 35.20 34.99
N LYS A 53 -2.38 36.39 34.42
CA LYS A 53 -3.14 36.65 33.19
C LYS A 53 -2.32 36.22 31.95
N ARG A 54 -2.97 35.52 31.01
CA ARG A 54 -2.41 35.07 29.72
C ARG A 54 -1.66 36.21 29.01
N ARG A 55 -0.35 36.07 28.77
CA ARG A 55 0.44 37.03 27.98
C ARG A 55 0.28 36.77 26.48
N SER A 56 -0.59 37.53 25.82
CA SER A 56 -0.59 37.71 24.36
C SER A 56 0.49 38.74 23.96
N SER A 57 1.34 38.41 22.99
CA SER A 57 2.44 39.29 22.57
C SER A 57 1.99 40.39 21.59
N SER A 58 1.80 41.61 22.10
CA SER A 58 1.58 42.81 21.29
C SER A 58 2.87 43.32 20.64
N ARG A 59 3.40 42.59 19.65
CA ARG A 59 4.51 43.03 18.79
C ARG A 59 4.08 42.98 17.34
N SER A 60 4.17 44.12 16.65
CA SER A 60 3.80 44.25 15.25
C SER A 60 4.77 43.47 14.35
N ILE A 61 4.20 42.69 13.43
CA ILE A 61 4.97 41.98 12.39
C ILE A 61 5.48 43.05 11.40
N LYS A 62 6.76 43.40 11.50
CA LYS A 62 7.44 44.22 10.49
C LYS A 62 7.54 43.41 9.19
N ARG A 63 6.58 43.61 8.28
CA ARG A 63 6.78 43.32 6.85
C ARG A 63 8.01 44.09 6.38
N LYS A 64 8.94 43.43 5.69
CA LYS A 64 10.01 44.12 4.98
C LYS A 64 9.36 44.88 3.81
N LYS A 65 9.33 46.21 3.90
CA LYS A 65 9.11 47.06 2.72
C LYS A 65 10.24 46.75 1.73
N PHE A 66 9.86 46.52 0.49
CA PHE A 66 10.73 46.56 -0.68
C PHE A 66 9.99 47.38 -1.73
N ASP A 67 10.72 48.00 -2.66
CA ASP A 67 10.23 49.20 -3.33
C ASP A 67 9.16 48.93 -4.40
N ASP A 68 8.12 49.78 -4.38
CA ASP A 68 7.19 49.98 -5.48
C ASP A 68 7.80 51.01 -6.47
N GLU A 69 8.98 50.74 -7.05
CA GLU A 69 9.52 51.57 -8.14
C GLU A 69 8.82 51.25 -9.46
N LEU A 70 7.80 52.06 -9.77
CA LEU A 70 7.04 52.01 -11.01
C LEU A 70 7.86 52.59 -12.19
N VAL A 71 8.76 51.80 -12.77
CA VAL A 71 9.53 52.20 -13.96
C VAL A 71 8.68 52.07 -15.22
N GLU A 72 7.84 53.07 -15.47
CA GLU A 72 7.23 53.29 -16.79
C GLU A 72 8.30 53.75 -17.79
N SER A 73 8.58 52.97 -18.83
CA SER A 73 9.32 53.42 -20.00
C SER A 73 8.38 53.50 -21.22
N SER A 74 7.91 54.71 -21.49
CA SER A 74 6.84 54.98 -22.47
C SER A 74 7.34 55.34 -23.87
N LEU A 75 6.73 54.72 -24.89
CA LEU A 75 6.49 55.25 -26.25
C LEU A 75 7.72 55.47 -27.18
N ALA A 76 7.61 55.44 -28.52
CA ALA A 76 6.45 55.24 -29.40
C ALA A 76 6.81 54.63 -30.78
N LYS A 77 5.80 54.00 -31.44
CA LYS A 77 5.63 53.80 -32.90
C LYS A 77 6.66 52.88 -33.60
N SER A 78 6.28 51.93 -34.47
CA SER A 78 4.97 51.49 -35.02
C SER A 78 5.15 50.10 -35.71
N SER A 79 4.19 49.41 -36.35
CA SER A 79 2.86 49.80 -36.81
C SER A 79 1.89 48.61 -37.05
N SER A 80 0.62 48.96 -37.27
CA SER A 80 -0.43 48.27 -38.05
C SER A 80 -0.55 46.72 -38.15
N ARG A 81 -1.73 46.25 -37.69
CA ARG A 81 -2.64 45.32 -38.40
C ARG A 81 -2.45 43.78 -38.27
N VAL A 82 -3.03 43.23 -37.19
CA VAL A 82 -4.19 42.30 -37.21
C VAL A 82 -4.13 41.04 -38.13
N LYS A 83 -3.86 39.85 -37.55
CA LYS A 83 -4.79 38.67 -37.45
C LYS A 83 -4.12 37.39 -36.91
N GLY A 84 -4.88 36.58 -36.15
CA GLY A 84 -4.78 35.10 -36.13
C GLY A 84 -3.75 34.44 -35.18
N PRO A 85 -4.18 33.54 -34.27
CA PRO A 85 -3.33 32.60 -33.52
C PRO A 85 -3.35 31.18 -34.22
N PRO A 86 -2.80 30.06 -33.70
CA PRO A 86 -1.82 29.27 -34.45
C PRO A 86 -2.23 27.82 -34.75
N LEU A 87 -1.42 27.08 -35.54
CA LEU A 87 -1.62 25.64 -35.78
C LEU A 87 -0.32 24.82 -36.15
N ILE A 88 0.28 24.15 -35.15
CA ILE A 88 0.28 22.66 -35.06
C ILE A 88 1.08 21.78 -36.09
N GLU A 89 2.43 21.78 -35.98
CA GLU A 89 3.44 20.66 -36.06
C GLU A 89 3.26 19.34 -36.94
N PRO A 90 4.03 18.23 -36.76
CA PRO A 90 5.07 17.67 -37.65
C PRO A 90 4.65 16.45 -38.54
N THR A 91 5.63 15.76 -39.18
CA THR A 91 5.82 14.25 -39.30
C THR A 91 6.95 13.88 -40.33
N ARG A 92 7.55 12.68 -40.51
CA ARG A 92 7.37 11.27 -40.00
C ARG A 92 8.61 10.33 -40.29
N CYS A 93 8.78 9.25 -39.50
CA CYS A 93 9.31 7.88 -39.85
C CYS A 93 10.73 7.71 -40.50
N SER A 94 11.32 6.51 -40.75
CA SER A 94 10.89 5.08 -40.66
C SER A 94 12.06 4.03 -40.59
N GLY A 95 11.75 2.75 -40.27
CA GLY A 95 12.55 1.52 -40.59
C GLY A 95 13.55 1.01 -39.52
N SER A 96 13.96 -0.27 -39.44
CA SER A 96 13.52 -1.53 -40.12
C SER A 96 14.06 -2.81 -39.42
N GLU A 97 13.55 -4.01 -39.78
CA GLU A 97 13.97 -5.39 -39.37
C GLU A 97 15.32 -5.88 -39.99
N PRO A 98 15.85 -7.15 -39.86
CA PRO A 98 15.37 -8.40 -39.21
C PRO A 98 16.42 -9.23 -38.38
N SER A 99 16.09 -10.44 -37.87
CA SER A 99 16.87 -11.72 -38.01
C SER A 99 16.22 -12.94 -37.29
N SER A 100 16.84 -14.15 -37.30
CA SER A 100 16.17 -15.46 -37.13
C SER A 100 16.90 -16.57 -36.32
N GLY A 101 16.16 -17.62 -35.91
CA GLY A 101 16.62 -18.88 -35.25
C GLY A 101 15.59 -19.37 -34.21
N GLU A 102 15.31 -20.66 -33.94
CA GLU A 102 15.86 -21.95 -34.42
C GLU A 102 14.77 -23.07 -34.43
N LYS A 103 15.12 -24.31 -34.82
CA LYS A 103 14.19 -25.42 -35.13
C LYS A 103 13.82 -26.30 -33.92
N LYS A 104 12.62 -26.89 -33.91
CA LYS A 104 12.36 -28.19 -33.24
C LYS A 104 11.30 -29.04 -33.93
N LYS A 105 11.40 -30.37 -33.75
CA LYS A 105 10.77 -31.41 -34.58
C LYS A 105 9.54 -32.03 -33.89
N VAL A 106 8.48 -32.28 -34.66
CA VAL A 106 7.24 -32.95 -34.19
C VAL A 106 7.34 -34.47 -34.35
N SER A 107 6.75 -35.20 -33.39
CA SER A 107 6.30 -36.60 -33.51
C SER A 107 4.94 -36.72 -32.80
N LYS A 108 4.02 -37.56 -33.32
CA LYS A 108 2.59 -37.52 -32.95
C LYS A 108 1.91 -38.89 -33.08
N SER A 109 1.38 -39.43 -31.98
CA SER A 109 0.45 -40.58 -31.91
C SER A 109 0.09 -40.87 -30.43
N SER A 110 -0.89 -41.73 -30.09
CA SER A 110 -2.35 -41.67 -30.32
C SER A 110 -3.04 -42.84 -29.60
N SER A 111 -4.38 -42.80 -29.45
CA SER A 111 -5.28 -43.89 -28.96
C SER A 111 -5.14 -44.33 -27.49
N THR A 112 -6.05 -45.17 -26.96
CA THR A 112 -7.37 -44.76 -26.41
C THR A 112 -7.90 -45.79 -25.39
N LEU A 113 -8.81 -45.36 -24.50
CA LEU A 113 -9.89 -46.11 -23.82
C LEU A 113 -9.59 -47.49 -23.18
N ALA A 114 -9.81 -47.62 -21.86
CA ALA A 114 -10.88 -48.48 -21.28
C ALA A 114 -10.78 -48.58 -19.74
N ALA A 115 -11.91 -48.92 -19.10
CA ALA A 115 -12.00 -49.40 -17.72
C ALA A 115 -12.91 -50.64 -17.69
N PRO A 116 -12.89 -51.43 -16.61
CA PRO A 116 -14.17 -51.78 -15.97
C PRO A 116 -14.13 -51.73 -14.43
N LEU A 117 -15.29 -51.96 -13.81
CA LEU A 117 -15.60 -51.82 -12.38
C LEU A 117 -15.74 -53.18 -11.68
N THR A 118 -15.40 -53.28 -10.38
CA THR A 118 -16.05 -54.26 -9.47
C THR A 118 -15.96 -53.92 -7.97
N MET A 119 -17.12 -53.90 -7.31
CA MET A 119 -17.49 -54.23 -5.91
C MET A 119 -16.61 -53.86 -4.68
N VAL A 120 -17.17 -52.93 -3.89
CA VAL A 120 -17.49 -52.99 -2.44
C VAL A 120 -16.96 -54.18 -1.60
N VAL A 121 -16.22 -53.88 -0.50
CA VAL A 121 -16.45 -54.33 0.90
C VAL A 121 -15.72 -53.36 1.86
N THR A 122 -16.25 -53.10 3.06
CA THR A 122 -15.57 -52.39 4.16
C THR A 122 -15.43 -53.28 5.41
N PRO A 123 -14.29 -53.16 6.12
CA PRO A 123 -14.33 -52.99 7.58
C PRO A 123 -13.39 -51.87 8.10
N PRO A 124 -13.51 -51.43 9.38
CA PRO A 124 -12.83 -50.25 9.93
C PRO A 124 -11.58 -50.64 10.78
N PRO A 125 -11.02 -49.77 11.66
CA PRO A 125 -9.92 -48.90 11.25
C PRO A 125 -8.64 -49.06 12.10
N MET A 126 -7.45 -48.88 11.50
CA MET A 126 -6.18 -48.81 12.26
C MET A 126 -5.29 -47.63 11.85
N THR A 127 -4.75 -46.94 12.84
CA THR A 127 -3.99 -45.69 12.68
C THR A 127 -2.53 -45.93 12.25
N LYS A 128 -2.12 -45.46 11.07
CA LYS A 128 -0.69 -45.26 10.75
C LYS A 128 -0.41 -43.89 10.12
N ARG A 129 0.43 -43.12 10.80
CA ARG A 129 0.81 -41.73 10.52
C ARG A 129 2.03 -41.70 9.58
N VAL A 130 1.87 -41.25 8.33
CA VAL A 130 2.97 -41.20 7.34
C VAL A 130 3.26 -39.77 6.86
N LYS A 131 4.56 -39.49 6.68
CA LYS A 131 5.21 -38.22 6.27
C LYS A 131 4.36 -37.29 5.38
N LYS A 132 4.10 -36.08 5.88
CA LYS A 132 3.64 -34.95 5.05
C LYS A 132 4.83 -34.41 4.25
N SER A 133 4.75 -34.48 2.91
CA SER A 133 5.76 -33.87 2.02
C SER A 133 5.73 -32.33 2.11
N LYS A 134 6.78 -31.66 1.61
CA LYS A 134 6.96 -30.21 1.70
C LYS A 134 6.54 -29.49 0.41
N GLN A 135 5.73 -28.44 0.56
CA GLN A 135 5.47 -27.35 -0.40
C GLN A 135 4.67 -27.75 -1.67
N PRO A 136 3.99 -26.81 -2.38
CA PRO A 136 3.95 -25.35 -2.17
C PRO A 136 2.74 -24.84 -1.36
N LEU A 137 3.01 -23.98 -0.37
CA LEU A 137 2.04 -23.36 0.54
C LEU A 137 1.41 -22.04 0.04
N GLN A 138 1.32 -21.82 -1.27
CA GLN A 138 0.76 -20.58 -1.84
C GLN A 138 -0.74 -20.70 -2.20
N ILE A 139 -1.16 -21.83 -2.77
CA ILE A 139 -2.51 -22.02 -3.36
C ILE A 139 -3.65 -21.82 -2.36
N THR A 140 -3.43 -22.07 -1.07
CA THR A 140 -4.49 -22.03 -0.05
C THR A 140 -4.82 -20.63 0.48
N LYS A 141 -4.12 -19.58 0.02
CA LYS A 141 -4.29 -18.22 0.58
C LYS A 141 -5.47 -17.45 -0.01
N ASP A 142 -5.75 -17.68 -1.30
CA ASP A 142 -6.70 -16.89 -2.09
C ASP A 142 -8.07 -17.57 -2.27
N LEU A 143 -8.24 -18.77 -1.69
CA LEU A 143 -9.51 -19.51 -1.66
C LEU A 143 -10.67 -18.73 -1.03
N GLY A 144 -10.38 -17.80 -0.12
CA GLY A 144 -11.38 -16.90 0.50
C GLY A 144 -11.63 -15.60 -0.27
N ARG A 145 -10.91 -15.34 -1.37
CA ARG A 145 -11.01 -14.10 -2.16
C ARG A 145 -11.99 -14.24 -3.33
N TRP A 146 -12.05 -15.41 -3.96
CA TRP A 146 -12.95 -15.72 -5.06
C TRP A 146 -14.36 -16.04 -4.56
N LYS A 147 -15.38 -15.37 -5.10
CA LYS A 147 -16.78 -15.68 -4.80
C LYS A 147 -17.33 -16.65 -5.85
N PRO A 148 -18.37 -17.45 -5.55
CA PRO A 148 -18.99 -18.34 -6.54
C PRO A 148 -19.55 -17.57 -7.75
N ALA A 149 -19.94 -16.31 -7.55
CA ALA A 149 -20.33 -15.40 -8.63
C ALA A 149 -19.15 -15.05 -9.56
N ASP A 150 -17.93 -14.90 -9.02
CA ASP A 150 -16.73 -14.64 -9.81
C ASP A 150 -16.29 -15.89 -10.58
N ASP A 151 -16.39 -17.08 -9.97
CA ASP A 151 -16.12 -18.36 -10.64
C ASP A 151 -17.07 -18.60 -11.81
N LEU A 152 -18.38 -18.37 -11.63
CA LEU A 152 -19.38 -18.53 -12.69
C LEU A 152 -19.18 -17.51 -13.82
N LEU A 153 -18.84 -16.27 -13.47
CA LEU A 153 -18.55 -15.21 -14.43
C LEU A 153 -17.26 -15.50 -15.23
N LEU A 154 -16.22 -16.03 -14.58
CA LEU A 154 -14.98 -16.49 -15.22
C LEU A 154 -15.26 -17.64 -16.21
N ILE A 155 -16.01 -18.66 -15.77
CA ILE A 155 -16.37 -19.81 -16.62
C ILE A 155 -17.17 -19.34 -17.84
N ASN A 156 -18.21 -18.54 -17.65
CA ASN A 156 -19.04 -18.04 -18.76
C ASN A 156 -18.22 -17.21 -19.75
N ALA A 157 -17.32 -16.35 -19.27
CA ALA A 157 -16.52 -15.49 -20.14
C ALA A 157 -15.46 -16.28 -20.93
N VAL A 158 -14.75 -17.22 -20.29
CA VAL A 158 -13.77 -18.08 -20.99
C VAL A 158 -14.44 -18.99 -22.02
N LEU A 159 -15.65 -19.50 -21.73
CA LEU A 159 -16.45 -20.28 -22.69
C LEU A 159 -17.02 -19.45 -23.86
N GLN A 160 -16.94 -18.12 -23.82
CA GLN A 160 -17.35 -17.23 -24.91
C GLN A 160 -16.17 -16.69 -25.73
N THR A 161 -15.07 -16.29 -25.08
CA THR A 161 -13.91 -15.70 -25.78
C THR A 161 -12.80 -16.70 -26.11
N THR A 162 -12.69 -17.79 -25.35
CA THR A 162 -11.52 -18.70 -25.29
C THR A 162 -10.16 -18.05 -24.94
N ASP A 163 -10.14 -16.74 -24.67
CA ASP A 163 -8.95 -15.96 -24.30
C ASP A 163 -9.11 -15.29 -22.93
N LEU A 164 -8.15 -15.58 -22.04
CA LEU A 164 -8.07 -15.04 -20.68
C LEU A 164 -7.67 -13.55 -20.64
N THR A 165 -7.07 -13.02 -21.70
CA THR A 165 -6.70 -11.60 -21.82
C THR A 165 -7.95 -10.73 -21.99
N SER A 166 -8.82 -11.10 -22.93
CA SER A 166 -10.14 -10.53 -23.16
C SER A 166 -11.02 -10.65 -21.92
N VAL A 167 -10.93 -11.77 -21.18
CA VAL A 167 -11.60 -11.92 -19.86
C VAL A 167 -11.07 -10.91 -18.84
N HIS A 168 -9.75 -10.75 -18.70
CA HIS A 168 -9.15 -9.80 -17.75
C HIS A 168 -9.53 -8.33 -18.04
N LEU A 169 -9.67 -7.97 -19.31
CA LEU A 169 -10.03 -6.61 -19.72
C LEU A 169 -11.56 -6.35 -19.70
N GLY A 170 -12.36 -7.30 -20.16
CA GLY A 170 -13.81 -7.15 -20.31
C GLY A 170 -14.62 -7.45 -19.04
N VAL A 171 -14.12 -8.26 -18.11
CA VAL A 171 -14.92 -8.78 -16.99
C VAL A 171 -14.68 -8.01 -15.68
N LYS A 172 -15.76 -7.45 -15.13
CA LYS A 172 -15.77 -6.76 -13.83
C LYS A 172 -16.11 -7.73 -12.69
N PHE A 173 -15.09 -8.43 -12.20
CA PHE A 173 -15.14 -9.28 -11.02
C PHE A 173 -15.40 -8.49 -9.73
N SER A 174 -15.79 -9.18 -8.65
CA SER A 174 -16.14 -8.60 -7.36
C SER A 174 -14.98 -7.95 -6.59
N CYS A 175 -13.74 -8.16 -7.04
CA CYS A 175 -12.57 -7.35 -6.71
C CYS A 175 -11.53 -7.41 -7.85
N ARG A 176 -10.54 -6.50 -7.86
CA ARG A 176 -9.55 -6.41 -8.94
C ARG A 176 -8.54 -7.56 -8.87
N PHE A 177 -8.66 -8.53 -9.79
CA PHE A 177 -7.66 -9.57 -10.03
C PHE A 177 -6.69 -9.16 -11.15
N THR A 178 -5.46 -9.61 -11.07
CA THR A 178 -4.48 -9.57 -12.16
C THR A 178 -4.73 -10.69 -13.18
N LEU A 179 -4.25 -10.53 -14.42
CA LEU A 179 -4.27 -11.60 -15.43
C LEU A 179 -3.68 -12.92 -14.91
N ARG A 180 -2.63 -12.85 -14.10
CA ARG A 180 -1.99 -14.02 -13.48
C ARG A 180 -2.91 -14.73 -12.49
N GLU A 181 -3.58 -14.00 -11.59
CA GLU A 181 -4.54 -14.60 -10.65
C GLU A 181 -5.74 -15.24 -11.38
N ILE A 182 -6.16 -14.65 -12.50
CA ILE A 182 -7.22 -15.20 -13.35
C ILE A 182 -6.74 -16.50 -14.03
N GLN A 183 -5.51 -16.54 -14.57
CA GLN A 183 -4.89 -17.75 -15.12
C GLN A 183 -4.74 -18.86 -14.07
N GLU A 184 -4.22 -18.52 -12.87
CA GLU A 184 -4.04 -19.47 -11.77
C GLU A 184 -5.39 -19.98 -11.23
N ARG A 185 -6.44 -19.14 -11.17
CA ARG A 185 -7.80 -19.58 -10.82
C ARG A 185 -8.43 -20.48 -11.88
N TRP A 186 -8.31 -20.13 -13.16
CA TRP A 186 -8.84 -20.95 -14.26
C TRP A 186 -8.17 -22.32 -14.28
N TYR A 187 -6.85 -22.37 -14.11
CA TYR A 187 -6.12 -23.62 -13.96
C TYR A 187 -6.61 -24.44 -12.75
N ALA A 188 -6.84 -23.80 -11.59
CA ALA A 188 -7.37 -24.49 -10.41
C ALA A 188 -8.80 -25.04 -10.61
N LEU A 189 -9.68 -24.31 -11.31
CA LEU A 189 -11.04 -24.77 -11.62
C LEU A 189 -11.07 -25.99 -12.56
N LEU A 190 -10.07 -26.12 -13.44
CA LEU A 190 -9.93 -27.27 -14.35
C LEU A 190 -9.20 -28.47 -13.73
N TYR A 191 -8.12 -28.24 -12.97
CA TYR A 191 -7.15 -29.29 -12.61
C TYR A 191 -7.04 -29.60 -11.11
N ASP A 192 -7.55 -28.76 -10.20
CA ASP A 192 -7.64 -29.10 -8.77
C ASP A 192 -9.04 -29.70 -8.47
N PRO A 193 -9.15 -31.00 -8.19
CA PRO A 193 -10.44 -31.66 -7.99
C PRO A 193 -11.13 -31.26 -6.68
N VAL A 194 -10.42 -30.65 -5.72
CA VAL A 194 -11.00 -30.13 -4.49
C VAL A 194 -11.60 -28.75 -4.74
N ILE A 195 -10.84 -27.86 -5.38
CA ILE A 195 -11.29 -26.50 -5.71
C ILE A 195 -12.44 -26.55 -6.72
N SER A 196 -12.31 -27.34 -7.79
CA SER A 196 -13.35 -27.50 -8.82
C SER A 196 -14.67 -28.00 -8.23
N LYS A 197 -14.63 -29.02 -7.35
CA LYS A 197 -15.82 -29.55 -6.67
C LYS A 197 -16.47 -28.54 -5.73
N LEU A 198 -15.67 -27.82 -4.93
CA LEU A 198 -16.18 -26.80 -3.99
C LEU A 198 -16.79 -25.61 -4.73
N ALA A 199 -16.12 -25.10 -5.78
CA ALA A 199 -16.65 -24.02 -6.61
C ALA A 199 -17.95 -24.44 -7.29
N TRP A 200 -18.02 -25.65 -7.86
CA TRP A 200 -19.25 -26.17 -8.50
C TRP A 200 -20.41 -26.30 -7.52
N GLN A 201 -20.16 -26.81 -6.30
CA GLN A 201 -21.17 -26.88 -5.25
C GLN A 201 -21.67 -25.49 -4.84
N ALA A 202 -20.77 -24.51 -4.68
CA ALA A 202 -21.14 -23.16 -4.28
C ALA A 202 -21.83 -22.37 -5.40
N MET A 203 -21.44 -22.56 -6.67
CA MET A 203 -22.14 -21.97 -7.83
C MET A 203 -23.57 -22.50 -7.95
N ARG A 204 -23.81 -23.78 -7.67
CA ARG A 204 -25.17 -24.36 -7.62
C ARG A 204 -26.03 -23.88 -6.44
N GLN A 205 -25.45 -23.17 -5.48
CA GLN A 205 -26.16 -22.55 -4.35
C GLN A 205 -26.46 -21.06 -4.58
N LEU A 206 -26.06 -20.48 -5.72
CA LEU A 206 -26.44 -19.12 -6.10
C LEU A 206 -27.95 -19.03 -6.38
N HIS A 207 -28.57 -17.90 -5.98
CA HIS A 207 -29.96 -17.60 -6.31
C HIS A 207 -30.15 -17.54 -7.85
N PRO A 208 -31.24 -18.08 -8.44
CA PRO A 208 -31.43 -18.08 -9.89
C PRO A 208 -31.37 -16.69 -10.54
N GLU A 209 -31.84 -15.66 -9.85
CA GLU A 209 -31.73 -14.25 -10.27
C GLU A 209 -30.27 -13.77 -10.35
N ALA A 210 -29.42 -14.18 -9.41
CA ALA A 210 -27.99 -13.87 -9.43
C ALA A 210 -27.29 -14.58 -10.60
N ILE A 211 -27.68 -15.83 -10.89
CA ILE A 211 -27.21 -16.58 -12.07
C ILE A 211 -27.63 -15.84 -13.36
N ALA A 212 -28.89 -15.43 -13.49
CA ALA A 212 -29.36 -14.65 -14.64
C ALA A 212 -28.67 -13.27 -14.77
N SER A 213 -28.36 -12.62 -13.65
CA SER A 213 -27.60 -11.36 -13.60
C SER A 213 -26.12 -11.53 -13.94
N ILE A 214 -25.55 -12.74 -13.80
CA ILE A 214 -24.19 -13.08 -14.24
C ILE A 214 -24.20 -13.45 -15.74
N GLN A 215 -25.16 -14.26 -16.16
CA GLN A 215 -25.32 -14.71 -17.55
C GLN A 215 -25.62 -13.53 -18.51
N SER A 216 -26.50 -12.59 -18.13
CA SER A 216 -26.76 -11.38 -18.92
C SER A 216 -25.55 -10.44 -19.08
N LYS A 217 -24.46 -10.66 -18.33
CA LYS A 217 -23.17 -9.96 -18.44
C LYS A 217 -22.08 -10.79 -19.14
N ALA A 218 -22.42 -11.93 -19.76
CA ALA A 218 -21.47 -12.69 -20.56
C ALA A 218 -20.93 -11.83 -21.71
N LEU A 219 -19.61 -11.91 -21.95
CA LEU A 219 -18.97 -11.23 -23.09
C LEU A 219 -19.59 -11.70 -24.41
N PHE A 220 -19.60 -10.84 -25.44
CA PHE A 220 -20.00 -11.25 -26.78
C PHE A 220 -18.89 -12.08 -27.42
N SER A 221 -19.27 -13.15 -28.11
CA SER A 221 -18.33 -13.94 -28.92
C SER A 221 -18.16 -13.32 -30.31
N GLN A 222 -17.02 -13.57 -30.96
CA GLN A 222 -16.75 -13.09 -32.33
C GLN A 222 -17.83 -13.54 -33.34
N ALA A 223 -18.51 -14.67 -33.09
CA ALA A 223 -19.60 -15.15 -33.93
C ALA A 223 -20.92 -14.39 -33.71
N GLU A 224 -21.19 -13.91 -32.49
CA GLU A 224 -22.31 -13.00 -32.23
C GLU A 224 -22.05 -11.62 -32.85
N GLU A 225 -20.82 -11.10 -32.71
CA GLU A 225 -20.43 -9.81 -33.26
C GLU A 225 -20.44 -9.82 -34.80
N ALA A 226 -19.96 -10.88 -35.44
CA ALA A 226 -20.05 -11.06 -36.90
C ALA A 226 -21.48 -11.28 -37.44
N LEU A 227 -22.50 -11.43 -36.59
CA LEU A 227 -23.91 -11.36 -36.98
C LEU A 227 -24.49 -9.96 -36.78
N LEU A 228 -24.04 -9.22 -35.76
CA LEU A 228 -24.46 -7.84 -35.51
C LEU A 228 -23.79 -6.85 -36.48
N ALA A 229 -22.53 -7.07 -36.86
CA ALA A 229 -21.76 -6.21 -37.76
C ALA A 229 -22.34 -6.09 -39.19
N LYS A 230 -23.20 -7.04 -39.57
CA LYS A 230 -23.95 -7.08 -40.86
C LYS A 230 -25.20 -6.21 -40.87
N ILE A 231 -25.64 -5.70 -39.72
CA ILE A 231 -26.77 -4.76 -39.64
C ILE A 231 -26.22 -3.37 -39.96
N SER A 232 -26.53 -2.86 -41.16
CA SER A 232 -25.98 -1.60 -41.66
C SER A 232 -26.14 -0.44 -40.67
N SER A 233 -25.03 0.25 -40.42
CA SER A 233 -24.90 1.46 -39.62
C SER A 233 -25.94 2.53 -39.95
N ASN A 234 -26.36 2.66 -41.21
CA ASN A 234 -27.31 3.68 -41.67
C ASN A 234 -28.77 3.36 -41.31
N SER A 235 -29.07 2.14 -40.87
CA SER A 235 -30.41 1.77 -40.41
C SER A 235 -30.73 2.31 -39.01
N GLN A 236 -32.02 2.43 -38.71
CA GLN A 236 -32.54 2.57 -37.34
C GLN A 236 -33.26 1.27 -36.96
N PRO A 237 -32.52 0.19 -36.60
CA PRO A 237 -33.11 -1.12 -36.40
C PRO A 237 -33.97 -1.14 -35.13
N LYS A 238 -35.26 -1.42 -35.29
CA LYS A 238 -36.19 -1.63 -34.17
C LYS A 238 -35.83 -2.91 -33.41
N GLN A 239 -36.32 -3.02 -32.17
CA GLN A 239 -36.14 -4.21 -31.32
C GLN A 239 -36.60 -5.53 -32.02
N GLU A 240 -37.58 -5.44 -32.91
CA GLU A 240 -38.07 -6.53 -33.79
C GLU A 240 -36.94 -7.19 -34.60
N VAL A 241 -36.02 -6.41 -35.18
CA VAL A 241 -34.92 -6.90 -36.02
C VAL A 241 -33.98 -7.80 -35.21
N PHE A 242 -33.68 -7.40 -33.96
CA PHE A 242 -32.84 -8.18 -33.06
C PHE A 242 -33.56 -9.40 -32.47
N GLN A 243 -34.89 -9.36 -32.35
CA GLN A 243 -35.70 -10.54 -32.00
C GLN A 243 -35.70 -11.57 -33.13
N GLU A 244 -35.83 -11.14 -34.38
CA GLU A 244 -35.66 -12.02 -35.54
C GLU A 244 -34.25 -12.62 -35.61
N LEU A 245 -33.21 -11.82 -35.35
CA LEU A 245 -31.82 -12.30 -35.40
C LEU A 245 -31.54 -13.41 -34.37
N LEU A 246 -32.08 -13.27 -33.15
CA LEU A 246 -32.04 -14.31 -32.11
C LEU A 246 -32.79 -15.57 -32.55
N ASN A 247 -33.98 -15.41 -33.11
CA ASN A 247 -34.81 -16.53 -33.58
C ASN A 247 -34.16 -17.27 -34.78
N LYS A 248 -33.38 -16.57 -35.61
CA LYS A 248 -32.66 -17.12 -36.77
C LYS A 248 -31.34 -17.81 -36.41
N HIS A 249 -30.67 -17.40 -35.33
CA HIS A 249 -29.37 -17.93 -34.91
C HIS A 249 -29.31 -18.36 -33.41
N PRO A 250 -30.25 -19.18 -32.91
CA PRO A 250 -30.34 -19.53 -31.49
C PRO A 250 -29.17 -20.39 -30.98
N GLY A 251 -28.38 -21.00 -31.88
CA GLY A 251 -27.16 -21.73 -31.56
C GLY A 251 -25.86 -20.90 -31.60
N VAL A 252 -25.94 -19.61 -31.97
CA VAL A 252 -24.79 -18.69 -32.02
C VAL A 252 -24.85 -17.69 -30.87
N PHE A 253 -26.03 -17.16 -30.58
CA PHE A 253 -26.22 -16.23 -29.46
C PHE A 253 -26.23 -16.95 -28.10
N TYR A 254 -25.62 -16.32 -27.09
CA TYR A 254 -25.60 -16.87 -25.75
C TYR A 254 -27.04 -16.96 -25.15
N PRO A 255 -27.43 -18.02 -24.41
CA PRO A 255 -28.85 -18.28 -24.11
C PRO A 255 -29.60 -17.21 -23.31
N SER A 256 -28.89 -16.31 -22.61
CA SER A 256 -29.49 -15.19 -21.87
C SER A 256 -29.46 -13.85 -22.63
N ARG A 257 -29.15 -13.85 -23.93
CA ARG A 257 -29.24 -12.65 -24.78
C ARG A 257 -30.70 -12.23 -24.95
N THR A 258 -30.92 -10.93 -24.97
CA THR A 258 -32.20 -10.30 -25.27
C THR A 258 -32.08 -9.37 -26.48
N PRO A 259 -33.18 -9.08 -27.20
CA PRO A 259 -33.16 -8.10 -28.29
C PRO A 259 -32.61 -6.74 -27.85
N LYS A 260 -32.87 -6.33 -26.60
CA LYS A 260 -32.36 -5.08 -26.02
C LYS A 260 -30.85 -5.11 -25.81
N SER A 261 -30.28 -6.22 -25.34
CA SER A 261 -28.81 -6.35 -25.21
C SER A 261 -28.09 -6.40 -26.55
N LEU A 262 -28.70 -7.01 -27.58
CA LEU A 262 -28.15 -7.01 -28.94
C LEU A 262 -28.20 -5.61 -29.56
N MET A 263 -29.32 -4.90 -29.41
CA MET A 263 -29.47 -3.51 -29.86
C MET A 263 -28.45 -2.58 -29.20
N LEU A 264 -28.22 -2.73 -27.89
CA LEU A 264 -27.22 -1.95 -27.15
C LEU A 264 -25.79 -2.28 -27.59
N HIS A 265 -25.47 -3.56 -27.82
CA HIS A 265 -24.14 -3.93 -28.33
C HIS A 265 -23.91 -3.46 -29.77
N TRP A 266 -24.93 -3.54 -30.63
CA TRP A 266 -24.87 -2.96 -31.99
C TRP A 266 -24.70 -1.43 -31.95
N GLN A 267 -25.32 -0.73 -31.01
CA GLN A 267 -25.09 0.71 -30.80
C GLN A 267 -23.64 1.01 -30.39
N LEU A 268 -23.02 0.17 -29.55
CA LEU A 268 -21.59 0.29 -29.20
C LEU A 268 -20.69 -0.01 -30.41
N LEU A 269 -20.93 -1.09 -31.16
CA LEU A 269 -20.20 -1.40 -32.40
C LEU A 269 -20.30 -0.23 -33.40
N LYS A 270 -21.50 0.37 -33.56
CA LYS A 270 -21.71 1.56 -34.37
C LYS A 270 -20.93 2.77 -33.86
N GLN A 271 -20.90 3.00 -32.55
CA GLN A 271 -20.18 4.13 -31.93
C GLN A 271 -18.65 4.00 -32.11
N TYR A 272 -18.11 2.78 -32.10
CA TYR A 272 -16.68 2.51 -32.25
C TYR A 272 -16.23 2.23 -33.69
N TYR A 273 -17.10 2.43 -34.69
CA TYR A 273 -16.83 2.16 -36.12
C TYR A 273 -16.42 0.70 -36.40
N LEU A 274 -17.13 -0.26 -35.79
CA LEU A 274 -16.85 -1.71 -35.86
C LEU A 274 -17.89 -2.51 -36.70
N LEU A 275 -18.81 -1.85 -37.39
CA LEU A 275 -19.74 -2.51 -38.33
C LEU A 275 -19.09 -2.69 -39.72
N GLU A 276 -19.51 -3.72 -40.48
CA GLU A 276 -18.92 -4.06 -41.79
C GLU A 276 -19.08 -2.94 -42.83
N ASP A 277 -20.11 -2.08 -42.69
CA ASP A 277 -20.38 -0.95 -43.58
C ASP A 277 -19.77 0.38 -43.10
N GLN A 278 -19.08 0.41 -41.96
CA GLN A 278 -18.39 1.58 -41.45
C GLN A 278 -16.93 1.60 -41.89
N SER A 279 -16.64 2.28 -43.01
CA SER A 279 -15.29 2.76 -43.24
C SER A 279 -14.93 3.81 -42.19
N VAL A 280 -13.73 3.68 -41.61
CA VAL A 280 -13.11 4.80 -40.89
C VAL A 280 -12.87 5.89 -41.92
N GLN A 281 -13.67 6.97 -41.85
CA GLN A 281 -13.45 8.15 -42.68
C GLN A 281 -12.02 8.65 -42.42
N PRO A 282 -11.17 8.84 -43.46
CA PRO A 282 -9.85 9.39 -43.26
C PRO A 282 -10.00 10.78 -42.65
N LEU A 283 -9.31 11.02 -41.52
CA LEU A 283 -9.47 12.21 -40.67
C LEU A 283 -9.70 13.47 -41.51
N PRO A 284 -10.84 14.19 -41.33
CA PRO A 284 -11.20 15.32 -42.19
C PRO A 284 -10.06 16.33 -42.31
N LYS A 285 -9.60 16.56 -43.55
CA LYS A 285 -8.44 17.43 -43.83
C LYS A 285 -8.78 18.94 -43.79
N GLY A 286 -9.62 19.34 -42.83
CA GLY A 286 -10.11 20.70 -42.63
C GLY A 286 -11.11 20.75 -41.46
N ASP A 287 -11.39 21.96 -40.96
CA ASP A 287 -12.00 22.30 -39.65
C ASP A 287 -13.41 21.74 -39.31
N GLN A 288 -13.94 20.77 -40.05
CA GLN A 288 -15.26 20.19 -39.76
C GLN A 288 -15.17 19.11 -38.68
N VAL A 289 -15.17 19.58 -37.44
CA VAL A 289 -15.35 18.79 -36.22
C VAL A 289 -16.79 18.25 -36.17
N LEU A 290 -16.98 16.94 -36.28
CA LEU A 290 -18.31 16.33 -36.45
C LEU A 290 -18.96 15.88 -35.13
N ASN A 291 -18.20 15.75 -34.05
CA ASN A 291 -18.67 15.31 -32.73
C ASN A 291 -17.88 15.96 -31.59
N PHE A 292 -18.45 16.02 -30.39
CA PHE A 292 -17.76 16.49 -29.19
C PHE A 292 -16.52 15.66 -28.84
N SER A 293 -16.54 14.35 -29.11
CA SER A 293 -15.35 13.49 -28.93
C SER A 293 -14.22 13.85 -29.90
N ASP A 294 -14.56 14.24 -31.13
CA ASP A 294 -13.59 14.66 -32.14
C ASP A 294 -13.06 16.07 -31.78
N ALA A 295 -13.91 16.92 -31.19
CA ALA A 295 -13.53 18.23 -30.67
C ALA A 295 -12.54 18.10 -29.51
N GLU A 296 -12.83 17.23 -28.55
CA GLU A 296 -11.96 16.92 -27.41
C GLU A 296 -10.64 16.31 -27.88
N GLN A 297 -10.68 15.35 -28.80
CA GLN A 297 -9.48 14.75 -29.37
C GLN A 297 -8.64 15.74 -30.19
N LEU A 298 -9.24 16.64 -30.98
CA LEU A 298 -8.49 17.69 -31.68
C LEU A 298 -7.93 18.75 -30.72
N VAL A 299 -8.63 19.06 -29.62
CA VAL A 299 -8.14 19.96 -28.56
C VAL A 299 -7.02 19.32 -27.74
N ASP A 300 -6.99 17.99 -27.58
CA ASP A 300 -5.89 17.27 -26.94
C ASP A 300 -4.72 16.99 -27.90
N GLU A 301 -4.96 16.67 -29.18
CA GLU A 301 -3.90 16.66 -30.20
C GLU A 301 -3.27 18.05 -30.39
N ALA A 302 -4.05 19.13 -30.22
CA ALA A 302 -3.54 20.48 -30.24
C ALA A 302 -2.57 20.76 -29.08
N LYS A 303 -2.90 20.33 -27.84
CA LYS A 303 -2.01 20.41 -26.67
C LYS A 303 -0.80 19.49 -26.80
N LEU A 304 -0.97 18.30 -27.36
CA LEU A 304 0.13 17.35 -27.63
C LEU A 304 1.09 17.85 -28.73
N LYS A 305 0.70 18.91 -29.44
CA LYS A 305 1.53 19.71 -30.36
C LYS A 305 1.91 21.07 -29.78
N ASP A 306 2.04 21.18 -28.45
CA ASP A 306 2.88 22.20 -27.83
C ASP A 306 4.32 22.00 -28.36
N SER A 307 4.66 22.76 -29.40
CA SER A 307 5.89 22.62 -30.18
C SER A 307 7.11 22.92 -29.31
N ARG A 308 7.72 21.84 -28.77
CA ARG A 308 8.96 21.79 -27.99
C ARG A 308 9.33 23.13 -27.34
N ASP A 309 8.66 23.46 -26.24
CA ASP A 309 8.80 24.74 -25.56
C ASP A 309 10.26 25.02 -25.15
N GLU A 310 10.93 25.87 -25.94
CA GLU A 310 12.32 26.26 -25.74
C GLU A 310 12.51 27.08 -24.45
N VAL A 311 11.46 27.76 -23.97
CA VAL A 311 11.48 28.48 -22.69
C VAL A 311 11.47 27.48 -21.54
N LEU A 312 10.58 26.48 -21.59
CA LEU A 312 10.52 25.42 -20.57
C LEU A 312 11.79 24.54 -20.58
N GLU A 313 12.35 24.19 -21.74
CA GLU A 313 13.66 23.50 -21.78
C GLU A 313 14.79 24.36 -21.20
N HIS A 314 14.79 25.68 -21.47
CA HIS A 314 15.78 26.60 -20.93
C HIS A 314 15.64 26.79 -19.41
N GLU A 315 14.42 26.90 -18.89
CA GLU A 315 14.15 26.94 -17.44
C GLU A 315 14.53 25.62 -16.76
N LEU A 316 14.22 24.47 -17.35
CA LEU A 316 14.64 23.15 -16.85
C LEU A 316 16.17 23.03 -16.85
N MET A 317 16.87 23.51 -17.88
CA MET A 317 18.33 23.55 -17.91
C MET A 317 18.92 24.49 -16.85
N ILE A 318 18.29 25.63 -16.57
CA ILE A 318 18.70 26.53 -15.48
C ILE A 318 18.47 25.87 -14.13
N SER A 319 17.32 25.22 -13.93
CA SER A 319 16.96 24.50 -12.71
C SER A 319 17.94 23.35 -12.43
N ASP A 320 18.25 22.52 -13.43
CA ASP A 320 19.26 21.47 -13.39
C ASP A 320 20.65 22.01 -13.01
N ARG A 321 21.07 23.14 -13.61
CA ARG A 321 22.33 23.81 -13.27
C ARG A 321 22.34 24.36 -11.85
N HIS A 322 21.21 24.83 -11.33
CA HIS A 322 21.08 25.28 -9.94
C HIS A 322 21.12 24.11 -8.97
N GLN A 323 20.35 23.04 -9.20
CA GLN A 323 20.37 21.83 -8.40
C GLN A 323 21.77 21.18 -8.37
N LYS A 324 22.47 21.12 -9.51
CA LYS A 324 23.85 20.62 -9.57
C LYS A 324 24.87 21.50 -8.85
N ARG A 325 24.60 22.81 -8.67
CA ARG A 325 25.42 23.70 -7.82
C ARG A 325 25.10 23.49 -6.35
N GLU A 326 23.82 23.39 -5.99
CA GLU A 326 23.36 23.13 -4.63
C GLU A 326 23.86 21.78 -4.11
N ILE A 327 23.75 20.71 -4.91
CA ILE A 327 24.31 19.38 -4.58
C ILE A 327 25.81 19.49 -4.31
N ARG A 328 26.58 20.15 -5.18
CA ARG A 328 28.04 20.33 -4.97
C ARG A 328 28.38 21.17 -3.74
N GLN A 329 27.56 22.17 -3.42
CA GLN A 329 27.73 22.93 -2.18
C GLN A 329 27.43 22.06 -0.96
N LEU A 330 26.35 21.29 -0.97
CA LEU A 330 25.99 20.35 0.10
C LEU A 330 27.07 19.27 0.26
N GLU A 331 27.61 18.73 -0.82
CA GLU A 331 28.76 17.81 -0.83
C GLU A 331 30.03 18.45 -0.25
N GLN A 332 30.30 19.72 -0.55
CA GLN A 332 31.44 20.47 0.01
C GLN A 332 31.24 20.81 1.50
N GLU A 333 30.01 21.06 1.93
CA GLU A 333 29.67 21.30 3.32
C GLU A 333 29.58 20.02 4.15
N LEU A 334 29.30 18.85 3.55
CA LEU A 334 29.08 17.57 4.24
C LEU A 334 30.25 17.22 5.19
N PRO A 335 31.54 17.29 4.81
CA PRO A 335 32.66 17.07 5.73
C PRO A 335 32.68 18.07 6.90
N ARG A 336 32.22 19.30 6.67
CA ARG A 336 32.18 20.38 7.68
C ARG A 336 31.08 20.12 8.71
N TRP A 337 29.90 19.67 8.24
CA TRP A 337 28.82 19.18 9.10
C TRP A 337 29.22 17.89 9.83
N GLN A 338 29.99 16.99 9.20
CA GLN A 338 30.47 15.76 9.81
C GLN A 338 31.47 16.02 10.95
N VAL A 339 32.43 16.94 10.77
CA VAL A 339 33.32 17.39 11.86
C VAL A 339 32.53 18.00 13.03
N LEU A 340 31.48 18.78 12.73
CA LEU A 340 30.60 19.33 13.77
C LEU A 340 29.87 18.21 14.54
N VAL A 341 29.27 17.25 13.83
CA VAL A 341 28.63 16.07 14.43
C VAL A 341 29.61 15.27 15.28
N ASP A 342 30.84 15.04 14.80
CA ASP A 342 31.85 14.29 15.53
C ASP A 342 32.26 14.99 16.83
N SER A 343 32.45 16.31 16.80
CA SER A 343 32.75 17.11 18.01
C SER A 343 31.62 17.15 19.05
N ILE A 344 30.35 16.96 18.62
CA ILE A 344 29.17 17.00 19.50
C ILE A 344 28.78 15.59 19.99
N THR A 345 29.04 14.54 19.20
CA THR A 345 28.50 13.19 19.44
C THR A 345 29.54 12.11 19.71
N GLY A 346 30.83 12.35 19.40
CA GLY A 346 31.91 11.36 19.55
C GLY A 346 31.74 10.08 18.70
N MET A 347 30.84 10.10 17.72
CA MET A 347 30.35 8.90 17.05
C MET A 347 31.35 8.19 16.13
N ASN A 348 32.39 8.90 15.66
CA ASN A 348 33.44 8.35 14.77
C ASN A 348 34.71 7.87 15.52
N SER A 349 34.60 7.54 16.81
CA SER A 349 35.52 6.55 17.40
C SER A 349 35.30 5.20 16.70
N PRO A 350 36.37 4.46 16.31
CA PRO A 350 36.23 3.22 15.54
C PRO A 350 35.21 2.29 16.18
N ASP A 351 34.30 1.71 15.39
CA ASP A 351 33.12 1.03 15.94
C ASP A 351 33.50 -0.16 16.86
N PHE A 352 34.70 -0.72 16.69
CA PHE A 352 35.26 -1.78 17.52
C PHE A 352 36.75 -1.55 17.84
N ASP A 353 37.16 -2.00 19.03
CA ASP A 353 38.55 -2.33 19.33
C ASP A 353 38.80 -3.84 19.14
N ASN A 354 40.06 -4.26 19.24
CA ASN A 354 40.48 -5.67 19.05
C ASN A 354 39.90 -6.65 20.09
N GLN A 355 39.14 -6.17 21.09
CA GLN A 355 38.52 -6.99 22.14
C GLN A 355 36.98 -6.96 22.08
N THR A 356 36.39 -6.12 21.22
CA THR A 356 34.95 -5.91 21.13
C THR A 356 34.35 -6.72 20.00
N LEU A 357 33.47 -7.67 20.38
CA LEU A 357 32.83 -8.65 19.50
C LEU A 357 31.65 -8.03 18.72
N ALA A 358 30.92 -7.14 19.37
CA ALA A 358 29.74 -6.44 18.84
C ALA A 358 29.47 -5.15 19.63
N ALA A 359 28.57 -4.30 19.14
CA ALA A 359 28.12 -3.10 19.82
C ALA A 359 26.61 -2.92 19.67
N LEU A 360 25.96 -2.48 20.76
CA LEU A 360 24.55 -2.07 20.74
C LEU A 360 24.52 -0.54 20.78
N ARG A 361 24.24 0.09 19.64
CA ARG A 361 24.26 1.55 19.46
C ARG A 361 22.85 2.11 19.64
N GLY A 362 22.62 2.83 20.74
CA GLY A 362 21.42 3.62 20.97
C GLY A 362 21.50 5.01 20.33
N ARG A 363 20.57 5.88 20.70
CA ARG A 363 20.61 7.33 20.45
C ARG A 363 21.52 8.03 21.47
N MET A 364 21.48 7.62 22.74
CA MET A 364 22.22 8.26 23.82
C MET A 364 23.48 7.50 24.22
N VAL A 365 23.43 6.15 24.21
CA VAL A 365 24.52 5.30 24.70
C VAL A 365 24.91 4.20 23.70
N ARG A 366 26.21 3.98 23.53
CA ARG A 366 26.81 2.88 22.74
C ARG A 366 27.42 1.86 23.71
N TYR A 367 26.83 0.67 23.80
CA TYR A 367 27.29 -0.41 24.68
C TYR A 367 28.20 -1.37 23.91
N LEU A 368 29.42 -1.60 24.39
CA LEU A 368 30.41 -2.48 23.74
C LEU A 368 30.37 -3.89 24.34
N MET A 369 30.14 -4.90 23.50
CA MET A 369 30.09 -6.32 23.89
C MET A 369 31.48 -6.94 23.78
N ARG A 370 32.22 -7.00 24.89
CA ARG A 370 33.51 -7.72 25.00
C ARG A 370 33.35 -9.18 25.47
N SER A 371 32.32 -9.47 26.25
CA SER A 371 31.98 -10.83 26.73
C SER A 371 31.22 -11.64 25.70
N ARG A 372 31.40 -12.98 25.65
CA ARG A 372 30.60 -13.88 24.78
C ARG A 372 29.12 -13.93 25.18
N GLU A 373 28.77 -13.51 26.39
CA GLU A 373 27.40 -13.38 26.88
C GLU A 373 27.25 -12.04 27.60
N ILE A 374 26.17 -11.30 27.30
CA ILE A 374 25.79 -10.06 28.00
C ILE A 374 24.29 -10.03 28.28
N THR A 375 23.91 -9.52 29.44
CA THR A 375 22.53 -9.31 29.88
C THR A 375 22.09 -7.87 29.62
N LEU A 376 20.81 -7.68 29.30
CA LEU A 376 20.20 -6.37 29.06
C LEU A 376 18.88 -6.22 29.81
N GLY A 377 18.59 -5.02 30.30
CA GLY A 377 17.39 -4.75 31.11
C GLY A 377 17.46 -3.39 31.80
N ARG A 378 16.72 -3.24 32.91
CA ARG A 378 16.79 -2.07 33.79
C ARG A 378 17.50 -2.42 35.09
N ALA A 379 18.66 -1.81 35.36
CA ALA A 379 19.46 -2.09 36.54
C ALA A 379 18.74 -1.75 37.86
N THR A 380 19.16 -2.42 38.93
CA THR A 380 18.69 -2.19 40.31
C THR A 380 19.80 -2.58 41.29
N LYS A 381 19.82 -2.03 42.51
CA LYS A 381 20.85 -2.32 43.53
C LYS A 381 21.10 -3.82 43.73
N ASP A 382 20.01 -4.59 43.85
CA ASP A 382 19.98 -6.04 44.04
C ASP A 382 20.23 -6.87 42.75
N LYS A 383 20.39 -6.23 41.58
CA LYS A 383 20.65 -6.92 40.32
C LYS A 383 21.43 -6.07 39.32
N GLN A 384 22.72 -6.38 39.21
CA GLN A 384 23.61 -5.89 38.17
C GLN A 384 23.20 -6.46 36.80
N ILE A 385 23.44 -5.67 35.75
CA ILE A 385 23.13 -5.97 34.34
C ILE A 385 24.23 -5.33 33.50
N ASP A 386 24.74 -6.01 32.48
CA ASP A 386 25.84 -5.53 31.64
C ASP A 386 25.42 -4.34 30.76
N VAL A 387 24.15 -4.32 30.33
CA VAL A 387 23.53 -3.25 29.52
C VAL A 387 22.30 -2.71 30.26
N ASP A 388 22.47 -1.60 30.98
CA ASP A 388 21.36 -0.88 31.61
C ASP A 388 20.68 0.08 30.63
N LEU A 389 19.51 -0.34 30.15
CA LEU A 389 18.66 0.42 29.25
C LEU A 389 18.00 1.65 29.93
N SER A 390 18.20 1.87 31.23
CA SER A 390 17.75 3.10 31.91
C SER A 390 18.52 4.35 31.50
N LEU A 391 19.79 4.21 31.08
CA LEU A 391 20.64 5.31 30.62
C LEU A 391 20.22 5.85 29.24
N GLU A 392 19.49 5.06 28.47
CA GLU A 392 19.00 5.44 27.13
C GLU A 392 17.65 6.17 27.19
N GLY A 393 16.84 5.97 28.25
CA GLY A 393 15.54 6.63 28.39
C GLY A 393 14.54 5.93 29.31
N PRO A 394 13.21 6.21 29.16
CA PRO A 394 12.11 5.75 30.01
C PRO A 394 11.95 4.23 30.27
N ALA A 395 12.84 3.64 31.06
CA ALA A 395 12.91 2.20 31.32
C ALA A 395 11.86 1.64 32.28
N TRP A 396 10.82 2.38 32.69
CA TRP A 396 9.79 1.85 33.61
C TRP A 396 8.98 0.68 33.02
N LYS A 397 8.92 0.56 31.68
CA LYS A 397 8.33 -0.58 30.97
C LYS A 397 9.27 -1.78 30.80
N ILE A 398 10.56 -1.65 31.14
CA ILE A 398 11.63 -2.63 30.87
C ILE A 398 11.85 -3.52 32.11
N SER A 399 12.08 -4.82 31.87
CA SER A 399 12.31 -5.81 32.93
C SER A 399 13.73 -5.69 33.54
N ARG A 400 13.89 -6.06 34.83
CA ARG A 400 15.20 -6.18 35.53
C ARG A 400 16.13 -7.29 34.98
N LYS A 401 15.69 -7.99 33.96
CA LYS A 401 16.45 -8.78 32.99
C LYS A 401 15.48 -8.94 31.82
N GLN A 402 15.68 -8.17 30.76
CA GLN A 402 14.79 -8.09 29.60
C GLN A 402 15.26 -9.04 28.49
N GLY A 403 16.56 -9.33 28.42
CA GLY A 403 17.10 -10.35 27.54
C GLY A 403 18.56 -10.68 27.82
N ILE A 404 19.10 -11.57 27.01
CA ILE A 404 20.52 -11.90 26.96
C ILE A 404 20.95 -12.01 25.50
N ILE A 405 22.08 -11.41 25.12
CA ILE A 405 22.76 -11.65 23.84
C ILE A 405 23.90 -12.64 24.10
N LYS A 406 23.96 -13.73 23.32
CA LYS A 406 25.00 -14.75 23.38
C LYS A 406 25.66 -14.95 22.01
N LEU A 407 26.98 -14.93 21.97
CA LEU A 407 27.79 -15.38 20.85
C LEU A 407 28.02 -16.89 20.94
N LYS A 408 27.69 -17.62 19.88
CA LYS A 408 28.01 -19.05 19.75
C LYS A 408 29.39 -19.27 19.13
N ASN A 409 29.95 -20.47 19.33
CA ASN A 409 31.23 -20.88 18.73
C ASN A 409 31.24 -20.86 17.19
N ASN A 410 30.08 -20.91 16.52
CA ASN A 410 29.98 -20.74 15.06
C ASN A 410 30.02 -19.26 14.61
N GLY A 411 30.27 -18.32 15.53
CA GLY A 411 30.33 -16.89 15.27
C GLY A 411 28.97 -16.25 14.94
N ASP A 412 27.87 -16.85 15.39
CA ASP A 412 26.52 -16.26 15.32
C ASP A 412 26.08 -15.69 16.67
N PHE A 413 25.47 -14.50 16.65
CA PHE A 413 24.83 -13.90 17.80
C PHE A 413 23.35 -14.29 17.88
N PHE A 414 22.90 -14.65 19.09
CA PHE A 414 21.50 -14.90 19.39
C PHE A 414 21.07 -14.08 20.59
N ILE A 415 19.90 -13.44 20.49
CA ILE A 415 19.26 -12.75 21.62
C ILE A 415 18.05 -13.54 22.10
N ALA A 416 17.93 -13.75 23.41
CA ALA A 416 16.80 -14.39 24.07
C ALA A 416 16.01 -13.36 24.88
N ASN A 417 14.68 -13.46 24.90
CA ASN A 417 13.82 -12.62 25.73
C ASN A 417 13.53 -13.31 27.07
N GLU A 418 14.03 -12.75 28.16
CA GLU A 418 13.70 -13.17 29.54
C GLU A 418 12.76 -12.19 30.24
N GLY A 419 12.44 -11.06 29.59
CA GLY A 419 11.52 -10.08 30.13
C GLY A 419 10.06 -10.49 30.01
N ARG A 420 9.19 -9.79 30.74
CA ARG A 420 7.72 -10.02 30.71
C ARG A 420 7.06 -9.51 29.43
N ARG A 421 7.69 -8.54 28.74
CA ARG A 421 7.17 -7.91 27.50
C ARG A 421 7.96 -8.40 26.28
N PRO A 422 7.34 -8.49 25.10
CA PRO A 422 8.08 -8.67 23.85
C PRO A 422 8.97 -7.45 23.56
N PHE A 423 10.09 -7.69 22.89
CA PHE A 423 10.83 -6.69 22.12
C PHE A 423 10.74 -7.05 20.63
N TYR A 424 11.09 -6.12 19.75
CA TYR A 424 11.07 -6.34 18.31
C TYR A 424 12.50 -6.39 17.75
N ILE A 425 12.72 -7.21 16.73
CA ILE A 425 13.96 -7.24 15.95
C ILE A 425 13.59 -7.18 14.48
N ASP A 426 14.10 -6.19 13.75
CA ASP A 426 13.81 -5.99 12.33
C ASP A 426 12.28 -6.01 12.06
N GLY A 427 11.52 -5.36 12.95
CA GLY A 427 10.06 -5.30 12.97
C GLY A 427 9.32 -6.54 13.54
N ARG A 428 10.03 -7.62 13.88
CA ARG A 428 9.41 -8.91 14.29
C ARG A 428 9.38 -9.07 15.82
N PRO A 429 8.22 -9.37 16.45
CA PRO A 429 8.12 -9.54 17.90
C PRO A 429 8.77 -10.85 18.38
N VAL A 430 9.65 -10.74 19.38
CA VAL A 430 10.22 -11.87 20.12
C VAL A 430 9.52 -11.97 21.48
N LEU A 431 8.65 -12.97 21.63
CA LEU A 431 7.94 -13.25 22.89
C LEU A 431 8.90 -13.75 23.98
N SER A 432 8.47 -13.69 25.24
CA SER A 432 9.23 -14.22 26.38
C SER A 432 9.56 -15.71 26.21
N GLY A 433 10.75 -16.14 26.62
CA GLY A 433 11.28 -17.49 26.41
C GLY A 433 11.82 -17.77 25.00
N ASN A 434 11.43 -16.99 23.99
CA ASN A 434 11.92 -17.17 22.62
C ASN A 434 13.28 -16.49 22.39
N LYS A 435 13.99 -17.00 21.37
CA LYS A 435 15.30 -16.49 20.92
C LYS A 435 15.31 -16.23 19.42
N TRP A 436 16.10 -15.25 19.01
CA TRP A 436 16.23 -14.80 17.62
C TRP A 436 17.72 -14.66 17.25
N LYS A 437 18.07 -14.79 15.96
CA LYS A 437 19.43 -14.52 15.47
C LYS A 437 19.58 -13.02 15.20
N LEU A 438 20.63 -12.41 15.75
CA LEU A 438 21.01 -11.04 15.38
C LEU A 438 21.98 -11.09 14.19
N ASN A 439 21.73 -10.24 13.21
CA ASN A 439 22.64 -10.01 12.08
C ASN A 439 23.35 -8.65 12.28
N ASN A 440 24.34 -8.34 11.46
CA ASN A 440 24.92 -7.00 11.44
C ASN A 440 23.85 -5.99 10.97
N ASN A 441 23.81 -4.83 11.61
CA ASN A 441 22.81 -3.76 11.43
C ASN A 441 21.36 -4.15 11.83
N SER A 442 21.12 -5.27 12.51
CA SER A 442 19.77 -5.60 13.01
C SER A 442 19.27 -4.53 13.99
N VAL A 443 18.05 -4.06 13.79
CA VAL A 443 17.40 -3.05 14.63
C VAL A 443 16.67 -3.74 15.77
N VAL A 444 16.98 -3.37 17.02
CA VAL A 444 16.39 -3.94 18.24
C VAL A 444 15.56 -2.87 18.95
N GLU A 445 14.26 -3.12 19.15
CA GLU A 445 13.33 -2.15 19.75
C GLU A 445 12.73 -2.68 21.06
N ILE A 446 13.03 -2.00 22.17
CA ILE A 446 12.69 -2.40 23.53
C ILE A 446 11.85 -1.31 24.18
N ALA A 447 10.54 -1.55 24.33
CA ALA A 447 9.58 -0.69 25.03
C ALA A 447 9.46 0.77 24.52
N GLY A 448 9.99 1.08 23.33
CA GLY A 448 10.04 2.42 22.73
C GLY A 448 11.46 2.98 22.57
N LEU A 449 12.47 2.34 23.18
CA LEU A 449 13.88 2.57 22.87
C LEU A 449 14.26 1.77 21.62
N ARG A 450 15.09 2.34 20.74
CA ARG A 450 15.55 1.70 19.50
C ARG A 450 17.07 1.71 19.44
N PHE A 451 17.65 0.55 19.15
CA PHE A 451 19.08 0.31 19.04
C PHE A 451 19.42 -0.30 17.68
N VAL A 452 20.66 -0.13 17.23
CA VAL A 452 21.25 -0.86 16.11
C VAL A 452 22.32 -1.80 16.65
N PHE A 453 22.25 -3.08 16.30
CA PHE A 453 23.27 -4.06 16.66
C PHE A 453 24.33 -4.18 15.56
N LEU A 454 25.57 -3.80 15.88
CA LEU A 454 26.73 -3.82 14.99
C LEU A 454 27.65 -4.98 15.39
N ILE A 455 28.23 -5.69 14.42
CA ILE A 455 29.10 -6.86 14.63
C ILE A 455 30.51 -6.56 14.13
N ASN A 456 31.53 -6.87 14.93
CA ASN A 456 32.93 -6.83 14.50
C ASN A 456 33.21 -8.00 13.55
N GLN A 457 32.97 -7.80 12.25
CA GLN A 457 33.05 -8.89 11.27
C GLN A 457 34.47 -9.43 11.08
N GLU A 458 35.50 -8.63 11.34
CA GLU A 458 36.91 -9.07 11.27
C GLU A 458 37.23 -10.03 12.43
N LEU A 459 37.03 -9.58 13.67
CA LEU A 459 37.29 -10.39 14.88
C LEU A 459 36.43 -11.66 14.91
N ILE A 460 35.16 -11.56 14.49
CA ILE A 460 34.26 -12.72 14.41
C ILE A 460 34.66 -13.69 13.28
N SER A 461 35.30 -13.22 12.21
CA SER A 461 35.85 -14.11 11.16
C SER A 461 37.10 -14.85 11.65
N LEU A 462 37.96 -14.20 12.44
CA LEU A 462 39.09 -14.86 13.10
C LEU A 462 38.61 -15.95 14.08
N ILE A 463 37.61 -15.65 14.92
CA ILE A 463 37.01 -16.62 15.86
C ILE A 463 36.36 -17.80 15.12
N LYS A 464 35.72 -17.56 13.95
CA LYS A 464 35.19 -18.65 13.10
C LYS A 464 36.31 -19.53 12.54
N ALA A 465 37.42 -18.94 12.09
CA ALA A 465 38.56 -19.69 11.56
C ALA A 465 39.29 -20.51 12.65
N GLU A 466 39.37 -20.00 13.88
CA GLU A 466 39.89 -20.72 15.05
C GLU A 466 38.96 -21.88 15.45
N ALA A 467 37.65 -21.62 15.56
CA ALA A 467 36.66 -22.66 15.90
C ALA A 467 36.60 -23.78 14.86
N ALA A 468 36.81 -23.47 13.57
CA ALA A 468 36.90 -24.48 12.52
C ALA A 468 38.11 -25.42 12.72
N LYS A 469 39.28 -24.89 13.10
CA LYS A 469 40.48 -25.71 13.39
C LYS A 469 40.26 -26.63 14.59
N MET A 470 39.67 -26.14 15.67
CA MET A 470 39.31 -26.95 16.85
C MET A 470 38.17 -27.96 16.60
N SER A 471 37.53 -27.95 15.41
CA SER A 471 36.56 -28.98 15.00
C SER A 471 37.13 -30.03 14.03
N GLN A 472 38.44 -29.95 13.76
CA GLN A 472 39.21 -30.88 12.92
C GLN A 472 40.31 -31.61 13.71
N GLN A 473 40.30 -31.45 15.04
CA GLN A 473 41.07 -32.21 16.03
C GLN A 473 40.08 -32.97 16.93
#